data_AF-A0A0S4XLS6-F1
#
_entry.id   AF-A0A0S4XLS6-F1
#
_cell.length_a   1.000
_cell.length_b   1.000
_cell.length_c   1.000
_cell.angle_alpha   90.00
_cell.angle_beta   90.00
_cell.angle_gamma   90.00
#
_symmetry.space_group_name_H-M   'P 1'
#
loop_
_entity.id
_entity.type
_entity.pdbx_description
1 polymer ?
#
loop_
_entity_poly.entity_id
_entity_poly.type
_entity_poly.pdbx_seq_one_letter_code
_entity_poly.pdbx_strand_id
1 'polypeptide(L)' 'MSEKEPKALTPEQRIKELEVQLKEAKEKAALFEAVVDIMRRDYGVVVKKPSGRPSRKGSSQG' A
#
# COMPACT_ATOMS: atom_id res chain seq x y z
N MET A 1 -31.57 19.22 -3.29
CA MET A 1 -30.88 19.70 -2.08
C MET A 1 -29.41 19.38 -2.27
N SER A 2 -28.63 20.44 -2.34
CA SER A 2 -27.34 20.55 -2.99
C SER A 2 -26.26 19.57 -2.53
N GLU A 3 -25.45 19.19 -3.53
CA GLU A 3 -24.08 18.71 -3.48
C GLU A 3 -23.40 19.08 -2.16
N LYS A 4 -23.06 18.06 -1.37
CA LYS A 4 -22.41 18.18 -0.08
C LYS A 4 -20.94 18.53 -0.35
N GLU A 5 -20.65 19.80 -0.53
CA GLU A 5 -19.27 20.29 -0.58
C GLU A 5 -18.53 19.76 0.66
N PRO A 6 -17.36 19.10 0.51
CA PRO A 6 -16.62 18.59 1.64
C PRO A 6 -16.08 19.79 2.41
N LYS A 7 -16.82 20.20 3.44
CA LYS A 7 -16.41 21.17 4.44
C LYS A 7 -14.99 20.84 4.83
N ALA A 8 -14.04 21.68 4.39
CA ALA A 8 -12.62 21.38 4.46
C ALA A 8 -12.27 20.96 5.88
N LEU A 9 -12.09 19.64 6.10
CA LEU A 9 -11.78 19.10 7.42
C LEU A 9 -10.56 19.86 7.94
N THR A 10 -10.61 20.25 9.21
CA THR A 10 -9.49 20.95 9.83
C THR A 10 -8.24 20.07 9.71
N PRO A 11 -7.04 20.67 9.58
CA PRO A 11 -5.80 19.90 9.45
C PRO A 11 -5.66 18.81 10.54
N GLU A 12 -6.03 19.15 11.78
CA GLU A 12 -6.10 18.25 12.94
C GLU A 12 -6.96 17.00 12.70
N GLN A 13 -8.14 17.15 12.09
CA GLN A 13 -9.04 16.03 11.80
C GLN A 13 -8.46 15.11 10.74
N ARG A 14 -7.80 15.67 9.72
CA ARG A 14 -7.12 14.89 8.68
C ARG A 14 -5.94 14.12 9.25
N ILE A 15 -5.15 14.74 10.13
CA ILE A 15 -4.03 14.07 10.79
C ILE A 15 -4.52 12.87 11.59
N LYS A 16 -5.58 13.02 12.40
CA LYS A 16 -6.16 11.91 13.17
C LYS A 16 -6.65 10.77 12.28
N GLU A 17 -7.33 11.09 11.18
CA GLU A 17 -7.78 10.08 10.22
C GLU A 17 -6.60 9.34 9.58
N LEU A 18 -5.57 10.08 9.16
CA LEU A 18 -4.35 9.50 8.59
C LEU A 18 -3.59 8.62 9.60
N GLU A 19 -3.54 9.02 10.88
CA GLU A 19 -2.94 8.20 11.93
C GLU A 19 -3.67 6.87 12.14
N VAL A 20 -5.00 6.88 12.08
CA VAL A 20 -5.81 5.66 12.15
C VAL A 20 -5.52 4.77 10.94
N GLN A 21 -5.55 5.32 9.73
CA GLN A 21 -5.22 4.57 8.51
C GLN A 21 -3.81 3.97 8.56
N LEU A 22 -2.83 4.70 9.10
CA LEU A 22 -1.46 4.21 9.28
C LEU A 22 -1.39 3.04 10.27
N LYS A 23 -2.14 3.08 11.38
CA LYS A 23 -2.19 1.98 12.35
C LYS A 23 -2.82 0.74 11.71
N GLU A 24 -3.97 0.89 11.07
CA GLU A 24 -4.64 -0.21 10.38
C GLU A 24 -3.77 -0.82 9.27
N ALA A 25 -3.08 0.01 8.48
CA ALA A 25 -2.20 -0.45 7.42
C ALA A 25 -1.02 -1.26 7.98
N LYS A 26 -0.44 -0.83 9.11
CA LYS A 26 0.64 -1.56 9.79
C LYS A 26 0.17 -2.90 10.34
N GLU A 27 -1.01 -2.94 10.97
CA GLU A 27 -1.60 -4.17 11.49
C GLU A 27 -1.90 -5.17 10.35
N LYS A 28 -2.49 -4.70 9.26
CA LYS A 28 -2.73 -5.51 8.05
C LYS A 28 -1.42 -6.02 7.45
N ALA A 29 -0.41 -5.17 7.33
CA ALA A 29 0.90 -5.57 6.79
C ALA A 29 1.56 -6.66 7.64
N ALA A 30 1.52 -6.54 8.98
CA ALA A 30 2.05 -7.55 9.89
C ALA A 30 1.35 -8.91 9.72
N LEU A 31 0.03 -8.91 9.55
CA LEU A 31 -0.74 -10.12 9.25
C LEU A 31 -0.30 -10.74 7.91
N PHE A 32 -0.18 -9.95 6.85
CA PHE A 32 0.23 -10.45 5.54
C PHE A 32 1.64 -11.04 5.55
N GLU A 33 2.59 -10.39 6.23
CA GLU A 33 3.95 -10.92 6.39
C GLU A 33 3.93 -12.28 7.11
N ALA A 34 3.17 -12.41 8.19
CA ALA A 34 3.04 -13.69 8.91
C ALA A 34 2.46 -14.80 8.01
N VAL A 35 1.43 -14.50 7.22
CA VAL A 35 0.83 -15.45 6.28
C VAL A 35 1.83 -15.85 5.19
N VAL A 36 2.55 -14.88 4.61
CA VAL A 36 3.59 -15.14 3.60
C VAL A 36 4.72 -16.00 4.18
N ASP A 37 5.10 -15.76 5.44
CA ASP A 37 6.12 -16.55 6.13
C ASP A 37 5.69 -18.00 6.32
N ILE A 38 4.45 -18.25 6.75
CA ILE A 38 3.88 -19.61 6.86
C ILE A 38 3.87 -20.29 5.48
N MET A 39 3.42 -19.59 4.44
CA MET A 39 3.40 -20.13 3.08
C MET A 39 4.79 -20.50 2.56
N ARG A 40 5.83 -19.73 2.93
CA ARG A 40 7.22 -20.04 2.59
C ARG A 40 7.76 -21.22 3.39
N ARG A 41 7.53 -21.25 4.70
CA ARG A 41 8.09 -22.24 5.62
C ARG A 41 7.45 -23.62 5.43
N ASP A 42 6.12 -23.68 5.41
CA ASP A 42 5.39 -24.94 5.51
C ASP A 42 4.95 -25.49 4.15
N TYR A 43 4.81 -24.62 3.15
CA TYR A 43 4.31 -24.99 1.82
C TYR A 43 5.33 -24.77 0.70
N GLY A 44 6.52 -24.22 0.99
CA GLY A 44 7.57 -23.98 0.00
C GLY A 44 7.18 -22.98 -1.12
N VAL A 45 6.14 -22.18 -0.90
CA VAL A 45 5.62 -21.26 -1.93
C VAL A 45 6.51 -20.03 -2.04
N VAL A 46 7.16 -19.87 -3.19
CA VAL A 46 7.93 -18.66 -3.52
C VAL A 46 6.98 -17.62 -4.11
N VAL A 47 6.49 -16.71 -3.28
CA VAL A 47 5.77 -15.51 -3.75
C VAL A 47 6.79 -14.60 -4.47
N LYS A 48 6.78 -14.61 -5.81
CA LYS A 48 7.58 -13.68 -6.61
C LYS A 48 6.99 -12.29 -6.45
N LYS A 49 7.72 -11.38 -5.78
CA LYS A 49 7.42 -9.96 -5.84
C LYS A 49 7.41 -9.56 -7.32
N PRO A 50 6.37 -8.85 -7.81
CA PRO A 50 6.36 -8.40 -9.19
C PRO A 50 7.59 -7.51 -9.40
N SER A 51 8.56 -8.04 -10.14
CA SER A 51 9.73 -7.27 -10.57
C SER A 51 9.19 -6.18 -11.48
N GLY A 52 9.07 -4.96 -10.94
CA GLY A 52 8.65 -3.79 -11.71
C GLY A 52 9.40 -3.78 -13.04
N ARG A 53 8.66 -3.70 -14.14
CA ARG A 53 9.24 -3.73 -15.48
C ARG A 53 10.33 -2.65 -15.52
N PRO A 54 11.61 -2.98 -15.78
CA PRO A 54 12.62 -1.95 -15.89
C PRO A 54 12.19 -1.01 -17.02
N SER A 55 12.13 0.29 -16.72
CA SER A 55 11.90 1.33 -17.71
C SER A 55 13.07 1.30 -18.68
N ARG A 56 12.91 0.59 -19.81
CA ARG A 56 13.87 0.68 -20.91
C ARG A 56 13.70 2.08 -21.49
N LYS A 57 14.60 2.98 -21.10
CA LYS A 57 14.80 4.24 -21.80
C LYS A 57 15.23 3.88 -23.21
N GLY A 58 14.28 3.92 -24.15
CA GLY A 58 14.55 3.71 -25.56
C GLY A 58 15.64 4.68 -25.99
N SER A 59 16.75 4.14 -26.46
CA SER A 59 17.78 4.92 -27.12
C SER A 59 17.16 5.59 -28.34
N SER A 60 17.03 6.92 -28.30
CA SER A 60 16.88 7.72 -29.51
C SER A 60 18.16 7.52 -30.34
N GLN A 61 18.10 6.74 -31.42
CA GLN A 61 19.10 6.86 -32.47
C GLN A 61 18.78 8.13 -33.26
N GLY A 62 19.79 9.00 -33.37
CA GLY A 62 19.77 10.19 -34.23
C GLY A 62 20.19 9.87 -35.65
#